data_AF-A0AAW5JEP3-F1
#
_entry.id   AF-A0AAW5JEP3-F1
#
_cell.length_a   1.000
_cell.length_b   1.000
_cell.length_c   1.000
_cell.angle_alpha   90.00
_cell.angle_beta   90.00
_cell.angle_gamma   90.00
#
_symmetry.space_group_name_H-M   'P 1'
#
loop_
_entity.id
_entity.type
_entity.pdbx_description
1 polymer ?
#
loop_
_entity_poly.entity_id
_entity_poly.type
_entity_poly.pdbx_seq_one_letter_code
_entity_poly.pdbx_strand_id
1 'polypeptide(L)'
;MKPTKMESYKGILDCAQVAEGINAANANARRLATDAQTLLDAGSFATAASLAALAIEESGKVSILRAIVLTEDEKALRSEWKRYRSHTSKNCHWIFADLGSVPVST
;
A
#
# COMPACT_ATOMS: atom_id res chain seq x y z
N MET A 1 26.82 6.37 -6.79
CA MET A 1 25.50 6.67 -7.34
C MET A 1 24.85 7.70 -6.43
N LYS A 2 24.60 8.95 -6.88
CA LYS A 2 23.92 9.95 -6.03
C LYS A 2 22.46 9.50 -5.89
N PRO A 3 21.89 9.44 -4.68
CA PRO A 3 20.48 9.11 -4.53
C PRO A 3 19.66 10.15 -5.28
N THR A 4 18.94 9.72 -6.30
CA THR A 4 18.00 10.54 -7.05
C THR A 4 17.01 11.09 -6.03
N LYS A 5 17.02 12.42 -5.83
CA LYS A 5 16.12 13.11 -4.91
C LYS A 5 14.69 12.78 -5.38
N MET A 6 14.01 11.90 -4.66
CA MET A 6 12.64 11.50 -4.98
C MET A 6 11.77 12.76 -4.91
N GLU A 7 11.26 13.18 -6.07
CA GLU A 7 10.38 14.34 -6.25
C GLU A 7 9.38 14.45 -5.10
N SER A 8 9.60 15.48 -4.28
CA SER A 8 8.88 15.78 -3.05
C SER A 8 7.48 16.32 -3.36
N TYR A 9 6.48 15.87 -2.58
CA TYR A 9 5.13 16.45 -2.44
C TYR A 9 4.53 17.08 -3.71
N LYS A 10 3.71 16.31 -4.43
CA LYS A 10 3.05 16.79 -5.66
C LYS A 10 1.81 17.68 -5.43
N GLY A 11 1.56 18.13 -4.20
CA GLY A 11 0.34 18.84 -3.86
C GLY A 11 -0.88 17.91 -3.82
N ILE A 12 -2.05 18.48 -4.10
CA ILE A 12 -3.31 17.74 -4.22
C ILE A 12 -3.26 16.94 -5.53
N LEU A 13 -3.44 15.62 -5.42
CA LEU A 13 -3.65 14.79 -6.60
C LEU A 13 -5.10 14.95 -7.05
N ASP A 14 -5.31 15.13 -8.35
CA ASP A 14 -6.66 15.05 -8.88
C ASP A 14 -7.19 13.61 -8.88
N CYS A 15 -8.50 13.45 -9.04
CA CYS A 15 -9.15 12.15 -9.04
C CYS A 15 -8.60 11.19 -10.11
N ALA A 16 -8.14 11.71 -11.25
CA ALA A 16 -7.60 10.89 -12.34
C ALA A 16 -6.22 10.32 -11.97
N GLN A 17 -5.34 11.15 -11.39
CA GLN A 17 -4.02 10.74 -10.90
C GLN A 17 -4.14 9.73 -9.76
N VAL A 18 -5.12 9.91 -8.86
CA VAL A 18 -5.39 8.95 -7.78
C VAL A 18 -5.90 7.62 -8.35
N ALA A 19 -6.81 7.67 -9.33
CA ALA A 19 -7.30 6.47 -10.00
C ALA A 19 -6.17 5.70 -10.71
N GLU A 20 -5.28 6.41 -11.41
CA GLU A 20 -4.09 5.83 -12.03
C GLU A 20 -3.19 5.15 -10.98
N GLY A 21 -2.91 5.83 -9.87
CA GLY A 21 -2.12 5.29 -8.77
C GLY A 21 -2.75 4.03 -8.15
N ILE A 22 -4.07 4.01 -7.97
CA ILE A 22 -4.81 2.85 -7.46
C ILE A 22 -4.73 1.67 -8.44
N ASN A 23 -4.89 1.93 -9.74
CA ASN A 23 -4.80 0.90 -10.77
C ASN A 23 -3.38 0.31 -10.83
N ALA A 24 -2.35 1.16 -10.76
CA ALA A 24 -0.95 0.74 -10.73
C ALA A 24 -0.63 -0.09 -9.49
N ALA A 25 -1.06 0.35 -8.30
CA ALA A 25 -0.87 -0.38 -7.04
C ALA A 25 -1.52 -1.78 -7.09
N ASN A 26 -2.75 -1.87 -7.60
CA ASN A 26 -3.45 -3.14 -7.76
C ASN A 26 -2.79 -4.07 -8.77
N ALA A 27 -2.33 -3.53 -9.91
CA ALA A 27 -1.63 -4.32 -10.92
C ALA A 27 -0.31 -4.89 -10.36
N ASN A 28 0.46 -4.06 -9.64
CA ASN A 28 1.69 -4.49 -8.99
C ASN A 28 1.43 -5.57 -7.94
N ALA A 29 0.44 -5.38 -7.07
CA ALA A 29 0.07 -6.36 -6.05
C ALA A 29 -0.27 -7.73 -6.66
N ARG A 30 -1.10 -7.76 -7.72
CA ARG A 30 -1.48 -9.01 -8.40
C ARG A 30 -0.28 -9.71 -9.04
N ARG A 31 0.57 -8.96 -9.74
CA ARG A 31 1.77 -9.50 -10.38
C ARG A 31 2.71 -10.09 -9.33
N LEU A 32 3.02 -9.34 -8.27
CA LEU A 32 3.89 -9.78 -7.18
C LEU A 32 3.35 -11.03 -6.46
N ALA A 33 2.04 -11.10 -6.23
CA ALA A 33 1.41 -12.28 -5.64
C ALA A 33 1.50 -13.51 -6.55
N THR A 34 1.34 -13.32 -7.87
CA THR A 34 1.48 -14.39 -8.87
C THR A 34 2.92 -14.90 -8.93
N ASP A 35 3.88 -13.99 -8.94
CA ASP A 35 5.32 -14.31 -8.91
C ASP A 35 5.67 -15.05 -7.60
N ALA A 36 5.14 -14.60 -6.46
CA ALA A 36 5.31 -15.24 -5.16
C ALA A 36 4.77 -16.68 -5.15
N GLN A 37 3.57 -16.90 -5.70
CA GLN A 37 2.99 -18.24 -5.81
C GLN A 37 3.84 -19.15 -6.68
N THR A 38 4.30 -18.65 -7.83
CA THR A 38 5.18 -19.42 -8.74
C THR A 38 6.46 -19.86 -8.04
N LEU A 39 7.06 -18.98 -7.24
CA LEU A 39 8.27 -19.29 -6.46
C LEU A 39 8.00 -20.24 -5.29
N LEU A 40 6.83 -20.14 -4.67
CA LEU A 40 6.39 -21.04 -3.61
C LEU A 40 6.27 -22.47 -4.17
N ASP A 41 5.61 -22.63 -5.31
CA ASP A 41 5.43 -23.92 -5.99
C ASP A 41 6.77 -24.53 -6.43
N ALA A 42 7.75 -23.69 -6.76
CA ALA A 42 9.12 -24.08 -7.09
C ALA A 42 10.01 -24.35 -5.85
N GLY A 43 9.49 -24.18 -4.62
CA GLY A 43 10.22 -24.41 -3.37
C GLY A 43 11.19 -23.28 -2.97
N SER A 44 11.13 -22.11 -3.62
CA SER A 44 11.97 -20.95 -3.28
C SER A 44 11.33 -20.09 -2.18
N PHE A 45 11.22 -20.65 -0.97
CA PHE A 45 10.39 -20.10 0.10
C PHE A 45 10.77 -18.67 0.54
N ALA A 46 12.05 -18.36 0.72
CA ALA A 46 12.49 -17.04 1.18
C ALA A 46 12.16 -15.93 0.17
N THR A 47 12.35 -16.20 -1.12
CA THR A 47 12.05 -15.26 -2.20
C THR A 47 10.53 -15.13 -2.38
N ALA A 48 9.79 -16.24 -2.32
CA ALA A 48 8.33 -16.23 -2.35
C ALA A 48 7.74 -15.37 -1.23
N ALA A 49 8.23 -15.53 0.01
CA ALA A 49 7.79 -14.73 1.16
C ALA A 49 8.10 -13.24 0.97
N SER A 50 9.26 -12.91 0.40
CA SER A 50 9.66 -11.53 0.13
C SER A 50 8.73 -10.87 -0.90
N LEU A 51 8.39 -11.58 -1.98
CA LEU A 51 7.45 -11.08 -2.99
C LEU A 51 6.01 -10.98 -2.47
N ALA A 52 5.58 -11.92 -1.62
CA ALA A 52 4.28 -11.86 -0.97
C ALA A 52 4.17 -10.63 -0.05
N ALA A 53 5.21 -10.33 0.73
CA ALA A 53 5.26 -9.12 1.57
C ALA A 53 5.19 -7.84 0.73
N LEU A 54 5.87 -7.79 -0.42
CA LEU A 54 5.77 -6.66 -1.35
C LEU A 54 4.37 -6.54 -1.97
N ALA A 55 3.74 -7.66 -2.36
CA ALA A 55 2.38 -7.67 -2.90
C ALA A 55 1.37 -7.06 -1.91
N ILE A 56 1.50 -7.43 -0.64
CA ILE A 56 0.73 -6.89 0.48
C ILE A 56 0.96 -5.39 0.58
N GLU A 57 2.23 -4.94 0.58
CA GLU A 57 2.56 -3.53 0.70
C GLU A 57 1.93 -2.70 -0.43
N GLU A 58 2.01 -3.17 -1.67
CA GLU A 58 1.40 -2.51 -2.83
C GLU A 58 -0.12 -2.42 -2.70
N SER A 59 -0.78 -3.49 -2.25
CA SER A 59 -2.24 -3.48 -2.06
C SER A 59 -2.68 -2.45 -1.00
N GLY A 60 -1.87 -2.25 0.05
CA GLY A 60 -2.13 -1.29 1.13
C GLY A 60 -1.99 0.18 0.69
N LYS A 61 -1.38 0.47 -0.46
CA LYS A 61 -1.29 1.85 -0.97
C LYS A 61 -2.64 2.42 -1.39
N VAL A 62 -3.60 1.57 -1.75
CA VAL A 62 -4.94 1.99 -2.19
C VAL A 62 -5.67 2.79 -1.12
N SER A 63 -5.62 2.36 0.15
CA SER A 63 -6.26 3.09 1.25
C SER A 63 -5.62 4.46 1.50
N ILE A 64 -4.31 4.58 1.30
CA ILE A 64 -3.58 5.84 1.49
C ILE A 64 -3.88 6.80 0.33
N LEU A 65 -3.94 6.32 -0.91
CA LEU A 65 -4.31 7.13 -2.07
C LEU A 65 -5.75 7.68 -1.95
N ARG A 66 -6.68 6.88 -1.41
CA ARG A 66 -8.02 7.35 -1.05
C ARG A 66 -7.99 8.41 0.06
N ALA A 67 -7.17 8.23 1.09
CA ALA A 67 -7.04 9.23 2.15
C ALA A 67 -6.46 10.55 1.61
N ILE A 68 -5.50 10.50 0.69
CA ILE A 68 -4.92 11.68 0.03
C ILE A 68 -5.99 12.49 -0.71
N VAL A 69 -6.88 11.85 -1.48
CA VAL A 69 -7.91 12.57 -2.26
C VAL A 69 -9.01 13.19 -1.39
N LEU A 70 -9.29 12.60 -0.24
CA LEU A 70 -10.35 13.03 0.67
C LEU A 70 -9.88 14.07 1.70
N THR A 71 -8.57 14.35 1.75
CA THR A 71 -8.01 15.25 2.74
C THR A 71 -8.07 16.71 2.27
N GLU A 72 -8.75 17.55 3.04
CA GLU A 72 -8.87 18.99 2.77
C GLU A 72 -7.80 19.84 3.50
N ASP A 73 -7.14 19.28 4.52
CA ASP A 73 -6.12 19.96 5.32
C ASP A 73 -4.69 19.63 4.85
N GLU A 74 -3.87 20.66 4.62
CA GLU A 74 -2.51 20.51 4.11
C GLU A 74 -1.61 19.70 5.07
N LYS A 75 -1.80 19.86 6.39
CA LYS A 75 -1.03 19.14 7.40
C LYS A 75 -1.37 17.65 7.38
N ALA A 76 -2.66 17.31 7.29
CA ALA A 76 -3.14 15.95 7.10
C ALA A 76 -2.63 15.36 5.77
N LEU A 77 -2.64 16.13 4.67
CA LEU A 77 -2.15 15.66 3.37
C LEU A 77 -0.66 15.30 3.42
N ARG A 78 0.15 16.12 4.10
CA ARG A 78 1.57 15.82 4.35
C ARG A 78 1.76 14.55 5.18
N SER A 79 0.87 14.29 6.14
CA SER A 79 0.87 13.06 6.93
C SER A 79 0.60 11.82 6.08
N GLU A 80 -0.42 11.87 5.21
CA GLU A 80 -0.74 10.76 4.30
C GLU A 80 0.39 10.53 3.28
N TRP A 81 1.02 11.57 2.76
CA TRP A 81 2.22 11.44 1.92
C TRP A 81 3.43 10.83 2.66
N LYS A 82 3.55 11.06 3.98
CA LYS A 82 4.57 10.40 4.81
C LYS A 82 4.23 8.93 5.00
N ARG A 83 2.97 8.60 5.24
CA ARG A 83 2.45 7.23 5.36
C ARG A 83 2.61 6.45 4.05
N TYR A 84 2.35 7.08 2.90
CA TYR A 84 2.55 6.50 1.57
C TYR A 84 4.01 6.05 1.33
N ARG A 85 4.99 6.81 1.83
CA ARG A 85 6.43 6.53 1.69
C ARG A 85 7.00 5.67 2.82
N SER A 86 6.30 5.55 3.94
CA SER A 86 6.73 4.73 5.05
C SER A 86 6.34 3.27 4.81
N HIS A 87 7.34 2.45 4.52
CA HIS A 87 7.20 0.99 4.39
C HIS A 87 6.77 0.32 5.71
N THR A 88 7.06 0.93 6.87
CA THR A 88 6.72 0.39 8.20
C THR A 88 5.29 0.70 8.65
N SER A 89 4.66 1.76 8.12
CA SER A 89 3.28 2.13 8.48
C SER A 89 2.20 1.32 7.75
N LYS A 90 2.59 0.55 6.72
CA LYS A 90 1.68 -0.22 5.86
C LYS A 90 1.37 -1.62 6.39
N ASN A 91 2.14 -2.10 7.37
CA ASN A 91 1.88 -3.38 8.05
C ASN A 91 1.03 -3.24 9.32
N CYS A 92 0.87 -2.03 9.86
CA CYS A 92 0.21 -1.84 11.17
C CYS A 92 -1.32 -1.66 11.09
N HIS A 93 -1.89 -1.58 9.87
CA HIS A 93 -3.34 -1.47 9.65
C HIS A 93 -3.92 -2.67 8.88
N TRP A 94 -3.29 -3.84 9.01
CA TRP A 94 -3.97 -5.09 8.71
C TRP A 94 -5.19 -5.22 9.63
N ILE A 95 -6.37 -5.01 9.06
CA ILE A 95 -7.66 -5.75 9.12
C ILE A 95 -7.95 -6.76 10.26
N PHE A 96 -7.04 -7.03 11.20
CA PHE A 96 -7.29 -7.85 12.39
C PHE A 96 -7.70 -7.06 13.63
N ALA A 97 -7.46 -5.74 13.69
CA ALA A 97 -7.83 -4.96 14.89
C ALA A 97 -9.36 -4.78 15.07
N ASP A 98 -10.17 -4.97 14.01
CA ASP A 98 -11.61 -4.71 14.05
C ASP A 98 -12.50 -5.96 13.90
N LEU A 99 -11.90 -7.16 13.87
CA LEU A 99 -12.64 -8.43 13.89
C LEU A 99 -12.81 -9.01 15.31
N GLY A 100 -12.32 -8.31 16.34
CA GLY A 100 -12.45 -8.71 17.74
C GLY A 100 -13.54 -7.99 18.54
N SER A 101 -14.26 -7.05 17.93
CA SER A 101 -15.16 -6.12 18.63
C SER A 101 -16.63 -6.17 18.18
N VAL A 102 -17.02 -7.09 17.30
CA VAL A 102 -18.44 -7.30 16.98
C VAL A 102 -19.04 -8.24 18.05
N PRO A 103 -19.87 -7.76 18.99
CA PRO A 103 -20.63 -8.67 19.83
C PRO A 103 -21.61 -9.43 18.91
N VAL A 104 -21.43 -10.74 18.82
CA VAL A 104 -22.49 -11.65 18.36
C VAL A 104 -23.58 -11.58 19.42
N SER A 105 -24.59 -10.76 19.16
CA SER A 105 -25.84 -10.82 19.92
C SER A 105 -26.57 -12.09 19.49
N THR A 106 -26.72 -13.00 20.45
CA THR A 106 -27.64 -14.15 20.38
C THR A 106 -29.07 -13.65 20.56
#